data_AF-A0A9P8JGQ1-F1
#
_entry.id   AF-A0A9P8JGQ1-F1
#
_cell.length_a   1.000
_cell.length_b   1.000
_cell.length_c   1.000
_cell.angle_alpha   90.00
_cell.angle_beta   90.00
_cell.angle_gamma   90.00
#
_symmetry.space_group_name_H-M   'P 1'
#
loop_
_entity.id
_entity.type
_entity.pdbx_description
1 polymer ?
#
loop_
_entity_poly.entity_id
_entity_poly.type
_entity_poly.pdbx_seq_one_letter_code
_entity_poly.pdbx_strand_id
1 'polypeptide(L)'
;TARWIENLPGGIKYLQEVILEDKLGICADLEQQMEQLVGSFFCEWTEVLKSPERMKHFNQFANTDEAVQTVEEVKERDQHRPTYWPKDSITTDFRGTKWTELSWQPLARSDQFQDTATGSSLAVKRGDTQLAIFKVKGQYYATQQMCPHKRAFVLSDGLIGDDMKSNKLWISCPYHKRNYELKGDDAGKCGNDESVNIATFPVEAREDGNVYVKLPPVEELDSVLGTSNFIVKKDNEEKPFEKLDKKILKGQKGKFVSHLENGMGTKAKANAILAGGERSGGMDW
;
A
#
# COMPACT_ATOMS: atom_id res chain seq x y z
N THR A 1 -31.94 -11.24 44.93
CA THR A 1 -30.69 -10.46 44.81
C THR A 1 -29.59 -11.38 44.31
N ALA A 2 -28.66 -10.89 43.50
CA ALA A 2 -27.56 -11.73 43.02
C ALA A 2 -26.63 -12.08 44.20
N ARG A 3 -26.23 -13.35 44.35
CA ARG A 3 -25.43 -13.86 45.50
C ARG A 3 -24.15 -13.05 45.77
N TRP A 4 -23.57 -12.43 44.75
CA TRP A 4 -22.36 -11.62 44.90
C TRP A 4 -22.61 -10.30 45.68
N ILE A 5 -23.82 -9.71 45.60
CA ILE A 5 -24.18 -8.50 46.36
C ILE A 5 -24.31 -8.83 47.86
N GLU A 6 -24.82 -10.02 48.18
CA GLU A 6 -24.97 -10.51 49.55
C GLU A 6 -23.61 -10.77 50.22
N ASN A 7 -22.61 -11.15 49.41
CA ASN A 7 -21.23 -11.36 49.87
C ASN A 7 -20.38 -10.08 49.89
N LEU A 8 -20.89 -8.95 49.36
CA LEU A 8 -20.16 -7.68 49.33
C LEU A 8 -20.32 -6.94 50.67
N PRO A 9 -19.24 -6.68 51.42
CA PRO A 9 -19.32 -5.91 52.66
C PRO A 9 -19.91 -4.52 52.39
N GLY A 10 -21.01 -4.17 53.07
CA GLY A 10 -21.75 -2.92 52.85
C GLY A 10 -22.85 -2.97 51.77
N GLY A 11 -22.98 -4.10 51.06
CA GLY A 11 -24.09 -4.39 50.15
C GLY A 11 -24.30 -3.35 49.05
N ILE A 12 -25.56 -3.14 48.66
CA ILE A 12 -25.92 -2.23 47.55
C ILE A 12 -25.57 -0.76 47.83
N LYS A 13 -25.61 -0.33 49.11
CA LYS A 13 -25.25 1.04 49.49
C LYS A 13 -23.77 1.32 49.23
N TYR A 14 -22.90 0.39 49.63
CA TYR A 14 -21.48 0.51 49.35
C TYR A 14 -21.21 0.52 47.84
N LEU A 15 -21.89 -0.33 47.07
CA LEU A 15 -21.76 -0.31 45.60
C LEU A 15 -22.19 1.05 45.00
N GLN A 16 -23.26 1.66 45.52
CA GLN A 16 -23.67 3.01 45.11
C GLN A 16 -22.63 4.06 45.46
N GLU A 17 -22.04 4.03 46.65
CA GLU A 17 -20.95 4.95 47.03
C GLU A 17 -19.73 4.77 46.12
N VAL A 18 -19.36 3.53 45.77
CA VAL A 18 -18.23 3.24 44.87
C VAL A 18 -18.49 3.78 43.46
N ILE A 19 -19.70 3.60 42.91
CA ILE A 19 -20.01 3.96 41.52
C ILE A 19 -20.40 5.44 41.38
N LEU A 20 -21.23 5.97 42.29
CA LEU A 20 -21.82 7.31 42.17
C LEU A 20 -20.99 8.38 42.87
N GLU A 21 -20.29 8.03 43.95
CA GLU A 21 -19.49 8.98 44.73
C GLU A 21 -17.98 8.80 44.51
N ASP A 22 -17.60 7.95 43.54
CA ASP A 22 -16.21 7.55 43.25
C ASP A 22 -15.39 7.25 44.52
N LYS A 23 -16.00 6.54 45.48
CA LYS A 23 -15.40 6.30 46.79
C LYS A 23 -14.01 5.66 46.75
N LEU A 24 -13.69 4.95 45.65
CA LEU A 24 -12.39 4.30 45.45
C LEU A 24 -11.43 5.11 44.55
N GLY A 25 -11.85 6.26 44.00
CA GLY A 25 -11.06 7.08 43.08
C GLY A 25 -10.87 6.47 41.68
N ILE A 26 -11.62 5.42 41.34
CA ILE A 26 -11.46 4.68 40.09
C ILE A 26 -11.92 5.52 38.90
N CYS A 27 -13.00 6.29 39.05
CA CYS A 27 -13.44 7.17 37.98
C CYS A 27 -12.41 8.27 37.71
N ALA A 28 -11.88 8.90 38.76
CA ALA A 28 -10.81 9.89 38.64
C ALA A 28 -9.53 9.31 38.00
N ASP A 29 -9.11 8.11 38.39
CA ASP A 29 -7.93 7.43 37.81
C ASP A 29 -8.16 7.10 36.32
N LEU A 30 -9.35 6.64 35.94
CA LEU A 30 -9.70 6.33 34.56
C LEU A 30 -9.78 7.60 33.70
N GLU A 31 -10.32 8.70 34.23
CA GLU A 31 -10.31 10.01 33.57
C GLU A 31 -8.88 10.50 33.35
N GLN A 32 -8.01 10.39 34.36
CA GLN A 32 -6.60 10.78 34.22
C GLN A 32 -5.88 9.94 33.16
N GLN A 33 -6.13 8.64 33.10
CA GLN A 33 -5.56 7.78 32.05
C GLN A 33 -6.06 8.18 30.65
N MET A 34 -7.33 8.57 30.53
CA MET A 34 -7.89 9.01 29.25
C MET A 34 -7.36 10.37 28.82
N GLU A 35 -7.21 11.30 29.76
CA GLU A 35 -6.56 12.59 29.55
C GLU A 35 -5.11 12.38 29.06
N GLN A 36 -4.36 11.45 29.65
CA GLN A 36 -3.00 11.14 29.20
C GLN A 36 -2.97 10.57 27.78
N LEU A 37 -3.88 9.66 27.43
CA LEU A 37 -3.96 9.10 26.08
C LEU A 37 -4.35 10.15 25.03
N VAL A 38 -5.33 11.00 25.34
CA VAL A 38 -5.79 12.05 24.42
C VAL A 38 -4.75 13.17 24.33
N GLY A 39 -4.18 13.61 25.46
CA GLY A 39 -3.20 14.68 25.52
C GLY A 39 -1.83 14.32 24.92
N SER A 40 -1.49 13.03 24.87
CA SER A 40 -0.30 12.53 24.17
C SER A 40 -0.54 12.17 22.71
N PHE A 41 -1.77 12.31 22.22
CA PHE A 41 -2.08 12.00 20.82
C PHE A 41 -1.28 12.90 19.87
N PHE A 42 -0.53 12.26 18.99
CA PHE A 42 0.25 12.91 17.96
C PHE A 42 -0.10 12.30 16.60
N CYS A 43 -0.61 13.14 15.69
CA CYS A 43 -0.98 12.70 14.35
C CYS A 43 0.18 12.89 13.37
N GLU A 44 0.95 11.83 13.13
CA GLU A 44 2.09 11.84 12.20
C GLU A 44 1.68 12.29 10.79
N TRP A 45 0.49 11.90 10.32
CA TRP A 45 -0.04 12.30 9.02
C TRP A 45 -0.29 13.80 8.91
N THR A 46 -0.77 14.43 9.99
CA THR A 46 -0.95 15.89 10.01
C THR A 46 0.41 16.59 9.87
N GLU A 47 1.44 16.07 10.51
CA GLU A 47 2.79 16.62 10.40
C GLU A 47 3.45 16.37 9.03
N VAL A 48 3.13 15.24 8.38
CA VAL A 48 3.50 15.02 6.97
C VAL A 48 2.85 16.07 6.08
N LEU A 49 1.54 16.31 6.21
CA LEU A 49 0.81 17.28 5.39
C LEU A 49 1.32 18.72 5.57
N LYS A 50 1.80 19.07 6.76
CA LYS A 50 2.41 20.39 7.05
C LYS A 50 3.83 20.54 6.48
N SER A 51 4.49 19.44 6.10
CA SER A 51 5.89 19.44 5.66
C SER A 51 5.98 19.11 4.17
N PRO A 52 6.26 20.11 3.30
CA PRO A 52 6.47 19.88 1.88
C PRO A 52 7.57 18.86 1.58
N GLU A 53 8.63 18.82 2.39
CA GLU A 53 9.71 17.84 2.25
C GLU A 53 9.22 16.41 2.51
N ARG A 54 8.38 16.19 3.53
CA ARG A 54 7.83 14.86 3.83
C ARG A 54 6.83 14.40 2.77
N MET A 55 6.04 15.32 2.23
CA MET A 55 5.08 15.03 1.16
C MET A 55 5.76 14.46 -0.08
N LYS A 56 6.99 14.89 -0.41
CA LYS A 56 7.76 14.36 -1.55
C LYS A 56 8.00 12.85 -1.45
N HIS A 57 8.03 12.27 -0.24
CA HIS A 57 8.20 10.83 -0.05
C HIS A 57 6.98 10.00 -0.49
N PHE A 58 5.82 10.64 -0.69
CA PHE A 58 4.57 9.98 -1.10
C PHE A 58 4.27 10.14 -2.59
N ASN A 59 5.14 10.83 -3.34
CA ASN A 59 5.00 10.92 -4.79
C ASN A 59 5.26 9.55 -5.42
N GLN A 60 4.38 9.15 -6.34
CA GLN A 60 4.52 7.88 -7.05
C GLN A 60 5.76 7.85 -7.94
N PHE A 61 6.11 8.98 -8.57
CA PHE A 61 7.25 9.09 -9.47
C PHE A 61 8.11 10.29 -9.11
N ALA A 62 9.42 10.14 -9.29
CA ALA A 62 10.39 11.19 -9.04
C ALA A 62 10.43 12.26 -10.16
N ASN A 63 9.87 11.97 -11.33
CA ASN A 63 10.00 12.78 -12.54
C ASN A 63 8.69 13.29 -13.13
N THR A 64 7.55 12.99 -12.50
CA THR A 64 6.23 13.47 -12.91
C THR A 64 5.26 13.47 -11.74
N ASP A 65 4.29 14.38 -11.77
CA ASP A 65 3.18 14.44 -10.81
C ASP A 65 1.97 13.59 -11.25
N GLU A 66 2.08 12.85 -12.35
CA GLU A 66 1.05 11.95 -12.82
C GLU A 66 0.81 10.79 -11.84
N ALA A 67 -0.46 10.52 -11.54
CA ALA A 67 -0.87 9.34 -10.80
C ALA A 67 -1.31 8.22 -11.76
N VAL A 68 -0.74 7.03 -11.60
CA VAL A 68 -1.05 5.86 -12.43
C VAL A 68 -1.61 4.75 -11.55
N GLN A 69 -2.86 4.35 -11.82
CA GLN A 69 -3.45 3.17 -11.19
C GLN A 69 -2.83 1.90 -11.77
N THR A 70 -2.36 1.02 -10.88
CA THR A 70 -1.69 -0.25 -11.25
C THR A 70 -2.54 -1.48 -10.92
N VAL A 71 -3.66 -1.28 -10.23
CA VAL A 71 -4.61 -2.31 -9.81
C VAL A 71 -6.04 -1.79 -9.99
N GLU A 72 -6.94 -2.64 -10.48
CA GLU A 72 -8.36 -2.32 -10.58
C GLU A 72 -9.00 -2.27 -9.18
N GLU A 73 -9.75 -1.21 -8.89
CA GLU A 73 -10.59 -1.12 -7.70
C GLU A 73 -11.91 -1.85 -7.94
N VAL A 74 -12.25 -2.76 -7.02
CA VAL A 74 -13.52 -3.51 -7.05
C VAL A 74 -14.39 -3.09 -5.88
N LYS A 75 -15.69 -2.97 -6.14
CA LYS A 75 -16.70 -2.71 -5.12
C LYS A 75 -17.18 -4.03 -4.50
N GLU A 76 -16.96 -4.21 -3.22
CA GLU A 76 -17.43 -5.36 -2.44
C GLU A 76 -18.09 -4.88 -1.16
N ARG A 77 -19.36 -5.26 -0.94
CA ARG A 77 -20.14 -4.86 0.25
C ARG A 77 -20.15 -3.34 0.50
N ASP A 78 -20.30 -2.57 -0.57
CA ASP A 78 -20.27 -1.09 -0.57
C ASP A 78 -18.94 -0.43 -0.17
N GLN A 79 -17.86 -1.22 -0.05
CA GLN A 79 -16.49 -0.72 0.13
C GLN A 79 -15.68 -0.92 -1.14
N HIS A 80 -14.76 0.00 -1.44
CA HIS A 80 -13.77 -0.18 -2.50
C HIS A 80 -12.55 -0.87 -1.93
N ARG A 81 -12.03 -1.86 -2.67
CA ARG A 81 -10.77 -2.53 -2.36
C ARG A 81 -10.03 -2.82 -3.67
N PRO A 82 -8.70 -2.98 -3.65
CA PRO A 82 -8.01 -3.55 -4.80
C PRO A 82 -8.55 -4.95 -5.12
N THR A 83 -8.56 -5.31 -6.40
CA THR A 83 -8.78 -6.69 -6.85
C THR A 83 -7.75 -7.66 -6.23
N TYR A 84 -8.04 -8.97 -6.19
CA TYR A 84 -7.04 -9.92 -5.69
C TYR A 84 -5.84 -10.04 -6.64
N TRP A 85 -4.73 -10.53 -6.10
CA TRP A 85 -3.53 -10.84 -6.86
C TRP A 85 -3.81 -11.83 -8.00
N PRO A 86 -3.12 -11.72 -9.14
CA PRO A 86 -3.22 -12.70 -10.19
C PRO A 86 -2.69 -14.05 -9.68
N LYS A 87 -3.29 -15.15 -10.17
CA LYS A 87 -2.83 -16.50 -9.79
C LYS A 87 -1.43 -16.76 -10.31
N ASP A 88 -1.23 -16.55 -11.61
CA ASP A 88 -0.01 -16.91 -12.31
C ASP A 88 0.97 -15.74 -12.43
N SER A 89 2.26 -16.08 -12.40
CA SER A 89 3.34 -15.14 -12.68
C SER A 89 3.48 -14.88 -14.18
N ILE A 90 4.08 -13.76 -14.54
CA ILE A 90 4.51 -13.51 -15.92
C ILE A 90 5.85 -14.20 -16.16
N THR A 91 5.88 -15.14 -17.10
CA THR A 91 7.07 -15.92 -17.46
C THR A 91 7.77 -15.42 -18.72
N THR A 92 7.34 -14.27 -19.25
CA THR A 92 8.00 -13.59 -20.37
C THR A 92 9.47 -13.30 -20.03
N ASP A 93 10.36 -13.55 -20.98
CA ASP A 93 11.78 -13.25 -20.84
C ASP A 93 12.06 -11.76 -21.06
N PHE A 94 11.86 -10.95 -20.02
CA PHE A 94 12.14 -9.52 -20.06
C PHE A 94 13.64 -9.24 -20.17
N ARG A 95 14.48 -10.02 -19.47
CA ARG A 95 15.95 -9.90 -19.48
C ARG A 95 16.53 -10.12 -20.87
N GLY A 96 16.00 -11.07 -21.62
CA GLY A 96 16.46 -11.41 -22.97
C GLY A 96 16.00 -10.45 -24.08
N THR A 97 15.16 -9.47 -23.76
CA THR A 97 14.57 -8.54 -24.75
C THR A 97 15.65 -7.85 -25.58
N LYS A 98 15.47 -7.88 -26.90
CA LYS A 98 16.37 -7.23 -27.87
C LYS A 98 15.77 -5.92 -28.31
N TRP A 99 16.43 -4.83 -27.93
CA TRP A 99 16.02 -3.48 -28.25
C TRP A 99 16.58 -3.03 -29.61
N THR A 100 15.77 -2.38 -30.43
CA THR A 100 16.19 -1.93 -31.77
C THR A 100 17.30 -0.88 -31.71
N GLU A 101 17.15 0.10 -30.81
CA GLU A 101 18.14 1.13 -30.52
C GLU A 101 18.11 1.50 -29.04
N LEU A 102 19.17 2.14 -28.54
CA LEU A 102 19.26 2.57 -27.15
C LEU A 102 19.89 3.96 -27.06
N SER A 103 19.19 4.88 -26.40
CA SER A 103 19.65 6.25 -26.19
C SER A 103 19.57 6.64 -24.71
N TRP A 104 20.45 7.54 -24.29
CA TRP A 104 20.49 8.03 -22.90
C TRP A 104 19.38 9.04 -22.64
N GLN A 105 18.53 8.74 -21.66
CA GLN A 105 17.36 9.55 -21.30
C GLN A 105 17.51 10.08 -19.87
N PRO A 106 17.41 11.40 -19.63
CA PRO A 106 17.45 11.95 -18.28
C PRO A 106 16.11 11.64 -17.58
N LEU A 107 16.14 10.85 -16.51
CA LEU A 107 14.91 10.37 -15.85
C LEU A 107 14.81 10.72 -14.37
N ALA A 108 15.90 11.10 -13.72
CA ALA A 108 15.88 11.54 -12.33
C ALA A 108 17.02 12.53 -12.08
N ARG A 109 16.98 13.23 -10.95
CA ARG A 109 18.09 14.06 -10.48
C ARG A 109 18.90 13.30 -9.45
N SER A 110 20.22 13.51 -9.46
CA SER A 110 21.15 12.88 -8.52
C SER A 110 20.88 13.27 -7.05
N ASP A 111 20.37 14.48 -6.82
CA ASP A 111 20.00 15.02 -5.50
C ASP A 111 18.76 14.39 -4.87
N GLN A 112 17.97 13.63 -5.66
CA GLN A 112 16.84 12.86 -5.15
C GLN A 112 17.27 11.54 -4.48
N PHE A 113 18.54 11.14 -4.64
CA PHE A 113 19.09 9.93 -4.05
C PHE A 113 19.97 10.22 -2.84
N GLN A 114 19.92 9.35 -1.85
CA GLN A 114 20.76 9.42 -0.65
C GLN A 114 21.70 8.22 -0.57
N ASP A 115 22.97 8.45 -0.22
CA ASP A 115 23.91 7.37 0.07
C ASP A 115 23.72 6.87 1.49
N THR A 116 22.68 6.05 1.70
CA THR A 116 22.44 5.38 2.98
C THR A 116 23.10 3.98 2.97
N ALA A 117 23.27 3.40 4.15
CA ALA A 117 23.77 2.03 4.28
C ALA A 117 22.89 0.98 3.59
N THR A 118 21.58 1.24 3.47
CA THR A 118 20.59 0.37 2.84
C THR A 118 20.34 0.69 1.37
N GLY A 119 21.01 1.73 0.83
CA GLY A 119 20.75 2.27 -0.50
C GLY A 119 19.54 3.21 -0.54
N SER A 120 19.32 3.79 -1.71
CA SER A 120 18.19 4.67 -2.03
C SER A 120 17.62 4.30 -3.38
N SER A 121 16.34 4.53 -3.59
CA SER A 121 15.63 4.13 -4.80
C SER A 121 14.52 5.10 -5.13
N LEU A 122 14.16 5.17 -6.40
CA LEU A 122 13.08 5.98 -6.92
C LEU A 122 12.36 5.22 -8.04
N ALA A 123 11.04 5.37 -8.11
CA ALA A 123 10.28 5.02 -9.31
C ALA A 123 10.24 6.22 -10.26
N VAL A 124 10.35 5.95 -11.56
CA VAL A 124 10.24 6.96 -12.64
C VAL A 124 9.32 6.45 -13.73
N LYS A 125 8.67 7.37 -14.45
CA LYS A 125 7.76 7.06 -15.55
C LYS A 125 8.32 7.56 -16.88
N ARG A 126 8.16 6.77 -17.94
CA ARG A 126 8.43 7.17 -19.33
C ARG A 126 7.43 6.49 -20.27
N GLY A 127 6.62 7.28 -20.96
CA GLY A 127 5.47 6.73 -21.69
C GLY A 127 4.48 6.07 -20.74
N ASP A 128 4.02 4.87 -21.08
CA ASP A 128 3.24 3.99 -20.22
C ASP A 128 4.11 3.12 -19.30
N THR A 129 5.43 3.11 -19.47
CA THR A 129 6.35 2.28 -18.70
C THR A 129 6.81 2.94 -17.39
N GLN A 130 6.89 2.13 -16.33
CA GLN A 130 7.48 2.50 -15.05
C GLN A 130 8.81 1.76 -14.85
N LEU A 131 9.81 2.48 -14.36
CA LEU A 131 11.16 1.97 -14.09
C LEU A 131 11.56 2.24 -12.64
N ALA A 132 12.44 1.40 -12.10
CA ALA A 132 13.05 1.59 -10.80
C ALA A 132 14.52 1.98 -11.00
N ILE A 133 14.97 3.03 -10.31
CA ILE A 133 16.38 3.41 -10.25
C ILE A 133 16.84 3.25 -8.81
N PHE A 134 18.00 2.63 -8.60
CA PHE A 134 18.61 2.38 -7.31
C PHE A 134 19.97 3.06 -7.26
N LYS A 135 20.33 3.60 -6.09
CA LYS A 135 21.68 4.04 -5.74
C LYS A 135 22.16 3.20 -4.56
N VAL A 136 23.22 2.41 -4.77
CA VAL A 136 23.79 1.53 -3.76
C VAL A 136 25.30 1.71 -3.75
N LYS A 137 25.85 2.13 -2.61
CA LYS A 137 27.29 2.37 -2.43
C LYS A 137 27.88 3.27 -3.54
N GLY A 138 27.18 4.38 -3.85
CA GLY A 138 27.59 5.33 -4.88
C GLY A 138 27.38 4.87 -6.33
N GLN A 139 26.91 3.64 -6.58
CA GLN A 139 26.65 3.12 -7.92
C GLN A 139 25.16 3.09 -8.22
N TYR A 140 24.81 3.36 -9.48
CA TYR A 140 23.43 3.36 -9.95
C TYR A 140 23.07 2.05 -10.66
N TYR A 141 21.83 1.61 -10.48
CA TYR A 141 21.24 0.45 -11.16
C TYR A 141 19.82 0.80 -11.61
N ALA A 142 19.38 0.27 -12.74
CA ALA A 142 18.04 0.53 -13.25
C ALA A 142 17.37 -0.76 -13.75
N THR A 143 16.09 -0.91 -13.43
CA THR A 143 15.26 -2.05 -13.82
C THR A 143 13.87 -1.59 -14.23
N GLN A 144 13.06 -2.49 -14.81
CA GLN A 144 11.61 -2.27 -14.80
C GLN A 144 11.09 -2.12 -13.36
N GLN A 145 9.98 -1.42 -13.15
CA GLN A 145 9.34 -1.26 -11.83
C GLN A 145 8.45 -2.44 -11.45
N MET A 146 7.89 -3.14 -12.46
CA MET A 146 6.95 -4.25 -12.24
C MET A 146 7.69 -5.54 -11.82
N CYS A 147 7.27 -6.12 -10.70
CA CYS A 147 7.61 -7.49 -10.32
C CYS A 147 6.70 -8.49 -11.08
N PRO A 148 7.26 -9.38 -11.90
CA PRO A 148 6.49 -10.33 -12.72
C PRO A 148 5.72 -11.38 -11.92
N HIS A 149 6.06 -11.61 -10.64
CA HIS A 149 5.41 -12.63 -9.81
C HIS A 149 3.91 -12.35 -9.63
N LYS A 150 3.54 -11.13 -9.24
CA LYS A 150 2.13 -10.72 -9.05
C LYS A 150 1.76 -9.43 -9.77
N ARG A 151 2.56 -9.03 -10.76
CA ARG A 151 2.38 -7.82 -11.58
C ARG A 151 2.32 -6.54 -10.74
N ALA A 152 3.10 -6.51 -9.66
CA ALA A 152 3.12 -5.40 -8.71
C ALA A 152 4.22 -4.40 -9.07
N PHE A 153 3.88 -3.13 -9.25
CA PHE A 153 4.81 -2.04 -9.61
C PHE A 153 5.50 -1.46 -8.38
N VAL A 154 6.38 -2.25 -7.75
CA VAL A 154 6.92 -1.97 -6.40
C VAL A 154 8.41 -2.27 -6.25
N LEU A 155 9.16 -2.46 -7.34
CA LEU A 155 10.58 -2.84 -7.21
C LEU A 155 11.42 -1.71 -6.61
N SER A 156 11.09 -0.44 -6.84
CA SER A 156 11.70 0.70 -6.13
C SER A 156 11.56 0.59 -4.61
N ASP A 157 10.49 -0.03 -4.10
CA ASP A 157 10.19 -0.13 -2.67
C ASP A 157 10.72 -1.43 -2.06
N GLY A 158 11.48 -2.20 -2.85
CA GLY A 158 12.05 -3.47 -2.43
C GLY A 158 13.24 -3.33 -1.48
N LEU A 159 13.62 -4.46 -0.90
CA LEU A 159 14.79 -4.54 -0.02
C LEU A 159 16.02 -4.91 -0.83
N ILE A 160 17.07 -4.11 -0.74
CA ILE A 160 18.35 -4.39 -1.41
C ILE A 160 19.12 -5.41 -0.59
N GLY A 161 19.42 -6.55 -1.19
CA GLY A 161 20.29 -7.57 -0.64
C GLY A 161 21.67 -7.48 -1.25
N ASP A 162 22.70 -7.57 -0.42
CA ASP A 162 24.10 -7.40 -0.78
C ASP A 162 24.93 -8.48 -0.10
N ASP A 163 25.43 -9.43 -0.89
CA ASP A 163 26.32 -10.49 -0.41
C ASP A 163 27.75 -10.24 -0.92
N MET A 164 28.57 -9.71 -0.02
CA MET A 164 29.97 -9.41 -0.27
C MET A 164 30.81 -10.66 -0.60
N LYS A 165 30.41 -11.86 -0.14
CA LYS A 165 31.18 -13.09 -0.38
C LYS A 165 31.00 -13.60 -1.81
N SER A 166 29.75 -13.61 -2.28
CA SER A 166 29.42 -14.01 -3.65
C SER A 166 29.44 -12.85 -4.65
N ASN A 167 29.70 -11.63 -4.18
CA ASN A 167 29.63 -10.39 -4.95
C ASN A 167 28.26 -10.18 -5.64
N LYS A 168 27.18 -10.66 -5.01
CA LYS A 168 25.81 -10.53 -5.51
C LYS A 168 25.14 -9.30 -4.92
N LEU A 169 24.34 -8.66 -5.74
CA LEU A 169 23.53 -7.50 -5.36
C LEU A 169 22.18 -7.66 -6.02
N TRP A 170 21.09 -7.71 -5.25
CA TRP A 170 19.75 -7.96 -5.78
C TRP A 170 18.71 -7.07 -5.11
N ILE A 171 17.59 -6.88 -5.80
CA ILE A 171 16.38 -6.27 -5.25
C ILE A 171 15.38 -7.37 -4.89
N SER A 172 14.92 -7.37 -3.63
CA SER A 172 13.88 -8.27 -3.14
C SER A 172 12.53 -7.58 -3.19
N CYS A 173 11.60 -8.11 -3.98
CA CYS A 173 10.22 -7.60 -4.06
C CYS A 173 9.60 -7.52 -2.65
N PRO A 174 9.02 -6.36 -2.25
CA PRO A 174 8.55 -6.16 -0.88
C PRO A 174 7.39 -7.09 -0.51
N TYR A 175 6.55 -7.48 -1.48
CA TYR A 175 5.39 -8.34 -1.20
C TYR A 175 5.71 -9.83 -1.06
N HIS A 176 6.55 -10.39 -1.93
CA HIS A 176 6.72 -11.86 -2.02
C HIS A 176 8.18 -12.33 -2.07
N LYS A 177 9.13 -11.41 -1.87
CA LYS A 177 10.57 -11.71 -1.76
C LYS A 177 11.17 -12.45 -2.95
N ARG A 178 10.67 -12.18 -4.17
CA ARG A 178 11.42 -12.54 -5.39
C ARG A 178 12.65 -11.66 -5.49
N ASN A 179 13.81 -12.28 -5.68
CA ASN A 179 15.11 -11.63 -5.60
C ASN A 179 15.70 -11.49 -7.00
N TYR A 180 15.78 -10.28 -7.54
CA TYR A 180 16.30 -10.04 -8.89
C TYR A 180 17.69 -9.41 -8.83
N GLU A 181 18.68 -10.05 -9.44
CA GLU A 181 20.05 -9.56 -9.47
C GLU A 181 20.11 -8.20 -10.19
N LEU A 182 20.83 -7.23 -9.63
CA LEU A 182 20.94 -5.86 -10.15
C LEU A 182 22.19 -5.64 -11.02
N LYS A 183 23.19 -6.53 -10.95
CA LYS A 183 24.49 -6.35 -11.60
C LYS A 183 25.08 -7.64 -12.15
N GLY A 184 26.10 -7.49 -12.98
CA GLY A 184 26.84 -8.61 -13.58
C GLY A 184 26.06 -9.32 -14.69
N ASP A 185 26.58 -10.46 -15.14
CA ASP A 185 26.01 -11.21 -16.26
C ASP A 185 24.60 -11.75 -15.93
N ASP A 186 24.30 -11.99 -14.66
CA ASP A 186 23.00 -12.45 -14.19
C ASP A 186 22.00 -11.32 -13.93
N ALA A 187 22.32 -10.06 -14.22
CA ALA A 187 21.41 -8.93 -14.01
C ALA A 187 20.01 -9.21 -14.59
N GLY A 188 18.99 -9.00 -13.78
CA GLY A 188 17.59 -9.28 -14.07
C GLY A 188 17.11 -10.70 -13.76
N LYS A 189 18.02 -11.66 -13.54
CA LYS A 189 17.66 -13.04 -13.17
C LYS A 189 17.07 -13.07 -11.77
N CYS A 190 16.00 -13.85 -11.59
CA CYS A 190 15.46 -14.12 -10.27
C CYS A 190 16.23 -15.27 -9.60
N GLY A 191 16.85 -15.00 -8.46
CA GLY A 191 17.70 -15.96 -7.74
C GLY A 191 16.95 -17.06 -7.00
N ASN A 192 15.63 -16.93 -6.82
CA ASN A 192 14.81 -17.90 -6.08
C ASN A 192 13.56 -18.39 -6.82
N ASP A 193 13.43 -18.06 -8.11
CA ASP A 193 12.38 -18.57 -8.99
C ASP A 193 12.81 -18.39 -10.45
N GLU A 194 13.31 -19.45 -11.07
CA GLU A 194 13.87 -19.39 -12.43
C GLU A 194 12.83 -19.11 -13.51
N SER A 195 11.52 -19.22 -13.19
CA SER A 195 10.44 -18.98 -14.15
C SER A 195 10.18 -17.51 -14.44
N VAL A 196 10.75 -16.60 -13.64
CA VAL A 196 10.55 -15.16 -13.76
C VAL A 196 11.88 -14.41 -13.83
N ASN A 197 11.91 -13.34 -14.60
CA ASN A 197 13.06 -12.43 -14.66
C ASN A 197 12.58 -11.00 -14.96
N ILE A 198 13.48 -10.03 -14.91
CA ILE A 198 13.18 -8.62 -15.19
C ILE A 198 14.17 -8.01 -16.18
N ALA A 199 13.72 -7.00 -16.91
CA ALA A 199 14.59 -6.14 -17.70
C ALA A 199 15.45 -5.25 -16.79
N THR A 200 16.71 -5.09 -17.19
CA THR A 200 17.67 -4.15 -16.58
C THR A 200 18.20 -3.22 -17.65
N PHE A 201 18.59 -2.01 -17.24
CA PHE A 201 19.02 -0.96 -18.13
C PHE A 201 20.32 -0.32 -17.64
N PRO A 202 21.27 0.00 -18.52
CA PRO A 202 22.42 0.82 -18.15
C PRO A 202 21.95 2.16 -17.60
N VAL A 203 22.58 2.61 -16.52
CA VAL A 203 22.28 3.87 -15.86
C VAL A 203 23.56 4.55 -15.40
N GLU A 204 23.62 5.87 -15.51
CA GLU A 204 24.75 6.67 -15.04
C GLU A 204 24.29 8.04 -14.55
N ALA A 205 24.91 8.55 -13.49
CA ALA A 205 24.81 9.95 -13.12
C ALA A 205 25.88 10.76 -13.85
N ARG A 206 25.55 11.96 -14.30
CA ARG A 206 26.47 12.87 -14.99
C ARG A 206 26.69 14.15 -14.21
N GLU A 207 27.72 14.91 -14.59
CA GLU A 207 28.14 16.15 -13.92
C GLU A 207 27.08 17.27 -13.99
N ASP A 208 26.12 17.16 -14.91
CA ASP A 208 24.98 18.08 -15.01
C ASP A 208 23.91 17.86 -13.90
N GLY A 209 24.14 16.90 -13.02
CA GLY A 209 23.27 16.55 -11.91
C GLY A 209 22.13 15.60 -12.27
N ASN A 210 22.03 15.16 -13.52
CA ASN A 210 21.00 14.22 -13.97
C ASN A 210 21.48 12.76 -13.89
N VAL A 211 20.51 11.88 -13.66
CA VAL A 211 20.65 10.42 -13.78
C VAL A 211 20.01 9.98 -15.09
N TYR A 212 20.84 9.43 -15.96
CA TYR A 212 20.48 8.96 -17.29
C TYR A 212 20.29 7.46 -17.30
N VAL A 213 19.19 7.00 -17.90
CA VAL A 213 18.96 5.57 -18.18
C VAL A 213 18.99 5.35 -19.67
N LYS A 214 19.69 4.31 -20.13
CA LYS A 214 19.78 3.97 -21.55
C LYS A 214 18.58 3.13 -21.97
N LEU A 215 17.71 3.69 -22.80
CA LEU A 215 16.40 3.12 -23.13
C LEU A 215 16.10 3.11 -24.63
N PRO A 216 15.23 2.18 -25.08
CA PRO A 216 14.72 2.16 -26.46
C PRO A 216 13.72 3.29 -26.73
N PRO A 217 13.21 3.42 -27.97
CA PRO A 217 12.05 4.25 -28.28
C PRO A 217 10.88 3.95 -27.33
N VAL A 218 10.04 4.96 -27.07
CA VAL A 218 8.96 4.85 -26.08
C VAL A 218 7.95 3.78 -26.49
N GLU A 219 7.64 3.72 -27.78
CA GLU A 219 6.70 2.76 -28.36
C GLU A 219 7.18 1.31 -28.19
N GLU A 220 8.48 1.08 -28.38
CA GLU A 220 9.09 -0.24 -28.17
C GLU A 220 9.13 -0.59 -26.68
N LEU A 221 9.51 0.36 -25.82
CA LEU A 221 9.53 0.17 -24.38
C LEU A 221 8.15 -0.20 -23.84
N ASP A 222 7.13 0.56 -24.22
CA ASP A 222 5.74 0.39 -23.79
C ASP A 222 5.12 -0.90 -24.33
N SER A 223 5.51 -1.33 -25.53
CA SER A 223 5.04 -2.61 -26.08
C SER A 223 5.46 -3.82 -25.23
N VAL A 224 6.58 -3.72 -24.51
CA VAL A 224 7.13 -4.79 -23.67
C VAL A 224 6.80 -4.59 -22.19
N LEU A 225 6.94 -3.36 -21.68
CA LEU A 225 6.92 -3.03 -20.24
C LEU A 225 5.82 -2.04 -19.84
N GLY A 226 4.95 -1.65 -20.79
CA GLY A 226 3.87 -0.71 -20.55
C GLY A 226 2.97 -1.14 -19.39
N THR A 227 2.67 -0.21 -18.49
CA THR A 227 1.86 -0.45 -17.29
C THR A 227 0.52 -1.06 -17.66
N SER A 228 -0.13 -0.52 -18.70
CA SER A 228 -1.44 -0.95 -19.18
C SER A 228 -1.51 -2.43 -19.55
N ASN A 229 -0.40 -3.04 -19.98
CA ASN A 229 -0.31 -4.46 -20.31
C ASN A 229 -0.39 -5.37 -19.07
N PHE A 230 -0.04 -4.84 -17.89
CA PHE A 230 0.13 -5.63 -16.67
C PHE A 230 -0.80 -5.24 -15.53
N ILE A 231 -1.68 -4.23 -15.71
CA ILE A 231 -2.70 -3.87 -14.71
C ILE A 231 -3.46 -5.11 -14.27
N VAL A 232 -3.51 -5.33 -12.96
CA VAL A 232 -4.28 -6.44 -12.39
C VAL A 232 -5.75 -6.09 -12.47
N LYS A 233 -6.49 -6.89 -13.25
CA LYS A 233 -7.94 -6.78 -13.44
C LYS A 233 -8.67 -7.91 -12.72
N LYS A 234 -9.93 -7.66 -12.34
CA LYS A 234 -10.82 -8.57 -11.62
C LYS A 234 -10.91 -9.97 -12.22
N ASP A 235 -10.86 -10.10 -13.54
CA ASP A 235 -11.06 -11.38 -14.22
C ASP A 235 -9.86 -12.34 -14.09
N ASN A 236 -8.69 -11.85 -13.65
CA ASN A 236 -7.47 -12.63 -13.52
C ASN A 236 -7.22 -13.13 -12.08
N GLU A 237 -8.24 -13.04 -11.22
CA GLU A 237 -8.10 -13.16 -9.77
C GLU A 237 -8.32 -14.59 -9.25
N GLU A 238 -7.52 -15.02 -8.26
CA GLU A 238 -7.90 -16.13 -7.39
C GLU A 238 -8.74 -15.56 -6.25
N LYS A 239 -9.96 -16.08 -6.03
CA LYS A 239 -10.84 -15.64 -4.93
C LYS A 239 -10.59 -16.48 -3.68
N PRO A 240 -9.72 -16.05 -2.75
CA PRO A 240 -9.31 -16.87 -1.61
C PRO A 240 -10.49 -17.27 -0.71
N PHE A 241 -11.53 -16.44 -0.65
CA PHE A 241 -12.68 -16.66 0.21
C PHE A 241 -13.87 -17.32 -0.49
N GLU A 242 -13.80 -17.66 -1.78
CA GLU A 242 -14.98 -18.17 -2.52
C GLU A 242 -15.60 -19.41 -1.85
N LYS A 243 -14.77 -20.34 -1.35
CA LYS A 243 -15.24 -21.52 -0.62
C LYS A 243 -15.91 -21.14 0.71
N LEU A 244 -15.33 -20.16 1.42
CA LEU A 244 -15.85 -19.67 2.69
C LEU A 244 -17.17 -18.93 2.48
N ASP A 245 -17.24 -18.06 1.48
CA ASP A 245 -18.43 -17.32 1.08
C ASP A 245 -19.56 -18.29 0.69
N LYS A 246 -19.28 -19.32 -0.11
CA LYS A 246 -20.27 -20.38 -0.43
C LYS A 246 -20.75 -21.14 0.80
N LYS A 247 -19.92 -21.27 1.83
CA LYS A 247 -20.25 -21.98 3.08
C LYS A 247 -21.04 -21.10 4.04
N ILE A 248 -20.66 -19.83 4.20
CA ILE A 248 -21.26 -18.87 5.14
C ILE A 248 -22.53 -18.25 4.56
N LEU A 249 -22.57 -17.96 3.26
CA LEU A 249 -23.76 -17.37 2.59
C LEU A 249 -24.86 -18.40 2.32
N LYS A 250 -24.63 -19.69 2.61
CA LYS A 250 -25.71 -20.70 2.76
C LYS A 250 -26.38 -20.54 4.13
N GLY A 251 -27.07 -19.42 4.32
CA GLY A 251 -27.86 -19.18 5.52
C GLY A 251 -27.77 -17.74 5.98
N GLN A 252 -28.91 -17.03 5.86
CA GLN A 252 -29.13 -15.66 6.33
C GLN A 252 -28.37 -14.56 5.57
N LYS A 253 -29.07 -13.95 4.61
CA LYS A 253 -28.85 -12.53 4.31
C LYS A 253 -29.10 -11.76 5.61
N GLY A 254 -28.12 -10.99 6.08
CA GLY A 254 -28.35 -10.06 7.17
C GLY A 254 -29.53 -9.17 6.82
N LYS A 255 -30.62 -9.26 7.58
CA LYS A 255 -31.69 -8.27 7.50
C LYS A 255 -31.10 -6.98 8.07
N PHE A 256 -31.20 -5.88 7.34
CA PHE A 256 -31.06 -4.55 7.94
C PHE A 256 -32.27 -4.36 8.86
N VAL A 257 -32.13 -4.82 10.10
CA VAL A 257 -33.09 -4.52 11.16
C VAL A 257 -32.65 -3.17 11.68
N SER A 258 -33.45 -2.15 11.42
CA SER A 258 -33.38 -0.93 12.24
C SER A 258 -33.46 -1.34 13.71
N HIS A 259 -32.57 -0.84 14.57
CA HIS A 259 -32.65 -1.08 16.01
C HIS A 259 -33.92 -0.49 16.64
N LEU A 260 -34.66 0.34 15.89
CA LEU A 260 -35.97 0.86 16.25
C LEU A 260 -37.07 -0.02 15.64
N GLU A 261 -38.04 -0.41 16.47
CA GLU A 261 -39.18 -1.29 16.15
C GLU A 261 -40.00 -0.83 14.92
N ASN A 262 -39.93 0.47 14.57
CA ASN A 262 -40.54 1.10 13.39
C ASN A 262 -39.57 1.93 12.53
N GLY A 263 -38.25 1.76 12.68
CA GLY A 263 -37.29 2.62 11.97
C GLY A 263 -37.15 2.24 10.50
N MET A 264 -37.18 3.26 9.64
CA MET A 264 -37.16 3.16 8.17
C MET A 264 -35.91 2.48 7.55
N GLY A 265 -34.93 2.03 8.35
CA GLY A 265 -33.63 1.63 7.85
C GLY A 265 -32.89 2.80 7.19
N THR A 266 -31.58 2.64 6.97
CA THR A 266 -30.72 3.73 6.46
C THR A 266 -31.15 4.24 5.09
N LYS A 267 -31.57 3.34 4.18
CA LYS A 267 -32.03 3.72 2.83
C LYS A 267 -33.34 4.50 2.82
N ALA A 268 -34.38 4.05 3.54
CA ALA A 268 -35.64 4.77 3.51
C ALA A 268 -35.60 6.04 4.38
N LYS A 269 -34.75 6.09 5.43
CA LYS A 269 -34.48 7.35 6.15
C LYS A 269 -33.72 8.36 5.27
N ALA A 270 -32.71 7.91 4.50
CA ALA A 270 -32.04 8.78 3.52
C ALA A 270 -33.03 9.31 2.46
N ASN A 271 -33.91 8.45 1.94
CA ASN A 271 -34.96 8.87 1.01
C ASN A 271 -35.98 9.83 1.64
N ALA A 272 -36.36 9.64 2.91
CA ALA A 272 -37.26 10.53 3.62
C ALA A 272 -36.64 11.92 3.86
N ILE A 273 -35.34 11.98 4.19
CA ILE A 273 -34.58 13.24 4.31
C ILE A 273 -34.52 13.95 2.95
N LEU A 274 -34.20 13.22 1.87
CA LEU A 274 -34.14 13.76 0.51
C LEU A 274 -35.53 14.20 -0.02
N ALA A 275 -36.61 13.57 0.44
CA ALA A 275 -37.99 13.93 0.13
C ALA A 275 -38.54 15.09 0.99
N GLY A 276 -37.71 15.72 1.83
CA GLY A 276 -38.08 16.90 2.62
C GLY A 276 -38.83 16.59 3.93
N GLY A 277 -38.75 15.36 4.44
CA GLY A 277 -39.53 14.90 5.58
C GLY A 277 -39.10 15.37 6.98
N GLU A 278 -37.87 15.87 7.18
CA GLU A 278 -37.40 16.35 8.49
C GLU A 278 -36.31 17.43 8.33
N ARG A 279 -36.59 18.66 8.81
CA ARG A 279 -35.56 19.64 9.19
C ARG A 279 -35.18 19.34 10.64
N SER A 280 -33.89 19.15 10.90
CA SER A 280 -33.33 18.90 12.24
C SER A 280 -33.77 19.96 13.25
N GLY A 281 -34.73 19.61 14.11
CA GLY A 281 -34.91 20.28 15.41
C GLY A 281 -33.72 19.93 16.30
N GLY A 282 -33.25 20.93 17.05
CA GLY A 282 -31.99 20.93 17.78
C GLY A 282 -31.76 19.71 18.70
N MET A 283 -30.48 19.43 18.87
CA MET A 283 -29.96 18.44 19.81
C MET A 283 -30.22 18.95 21.24
N ASP A 284 -31.15 18.31 21.95
CA ASP A 284 -31.21 18.39 23.41
C ASP A 284 -30.46 17.18 23.97
N TRP A 285 -29.69 17.44 25.02
CA TRP A 285 -28.77 16.55 25.74
C TRP A 285 -29.45 15.31 26.32
#